data_AF-A0A9P9PNE3-F1
#
_entry.id   AF-A0A9P9PNE3-F1
#
_cell.length_a   1.000
_cell.length_b   1.000
_cell.length_c   1.000
_cell.angle_alpha   90.00
_cell.angle_beta   90.00
_cell.angle_gamma   90.00
#
_symmetry.space_group_name_H-M   'P 1'
#
loop_
_entity.id
_entity.type
_entity.pdbx_description
1 polymer ?
#
loop_
_entity_poly.entity_id
_entity_poly.type
_entity_poly.pdbx_seq_one_letter_code
_entity_poly.pdbx_strand_id
1 'polypeptide(L)'
;MSTPNHALALNNGKKMPLVCHGLWKIPNEKVADHVYNAIKAGYRLFDSACDYGNEVEAGQGIARAIKDGLVKRDDLFIVSKLWNTFHEKERVEPICRKQLKDFGLDYFLSIALKYVDLAVRYPPTGNLESQMLMHANPDASS
;
A
#
# COMPACT_ATOMS: atom_id res chain seq x y z
N MET A 1 1.02 16.10 21.41
CA MET A 1 1.54 14.84 21.99
C MET A 1 1.70 13.85 20.86
N SER A 2 2.90 13.32 20.62
CA SER A 2 3.11 12.29 19.60
C SER A 2 2.60 10.96 20.16
N THR A 3 1.59 10.38 19.54
CA THR A 3 1.10 9.04 19.89
C THR A 3 2.24 8.04 19.69
N PRO A 4 2.53 7.12 20.62
CA PRO A 4 3.52 6.08 20.36
C PRO A 4 3.09 5.27 19.13
N ASN A 5 3.88 5.35 18.07
CA ASN A 5 3.68 4.56 16.87
C ASN A 5 4.02 3.10 17.19
N HIS A 6 3.03 2.34 17.65
CA HIS A 6 3.16 0.90 17.82
C HIS A 6 3.40 0.26 16.44
N ALA A 7 4.54 -0.40 16.27
CA ALA A 7 4.99 -0.98 15.01
C ALA A 7 5.60 -2.36 15.24
N LEU A 8 5.48 -3.23 14.24
CA LEU A 8 6.14 -4.54 14.20
C LEU A 8 7.34 -4.48 13.25
N ALA A 9 8.40 -5.21 13.60
CA ALA A 9 9.52 -5.43 12.69
C ALA A 9 9.12 -6.53 11.69
N LEU A 10 9.26 -6.23 10.40
CA LEU A 10 9.21 -7.23 9.35
C LEU A 10 10.50 -8.05 9.33
N ASN A 11 10.51 -9.16 8.58
CA ASN A 11 11.68 -10.03 8.44
C ASN A 11 12.93 -9.34 7.87
N ASN A 12 12.77 -8.19 7.23
CA ASN A 12 13.85 -7.34 6.71
C ASN A 12 14.20 -6.17 7.66
N GLY A 13 13.70 -6.18 8.89
CA GLY A 13 13.97 -5.15 9.91
C GLY A 13 13.18 -3.85 9.75
N LYS A 14 12.43 -3.65 8.65
CA LYS A 14 11.58 -2.45 8.48
C LYS A 14 10.45 -2.46 9.52
N LYS A 15 10.17 -1.29 10.10
CA LYS A 15 9.09 -1.12 11.08
C LYS A 15 7.78 -0.79 10.35
N MET A 16 6.79 -1.66 10.45
CA MET A 16 5.45 -1.46 9.90
C MET A 16 4.48 -1.06 11.03
N PRO A 17 3.76 0.07 10.91
CA PRO A 17 2.74 0.46 11.89
C PRO A 17 1.68 -0.63 12.08
N LEU A 18 1.20 -0.82 13.31
CA LEU A 18 0.17 -1.82 13.63
C LEU A 18 -1.20 -1.50 13.05
N VAL A 19 -1.53 -0.22 12.96
CA VAL A 19 -2.84 0.24 12.52
C VAL A 19 -2.73 0.75 11.08
N CYS A 20 -3.50 0.13 10.21
CA CYS A 20 -3.59 0.45 8.78
C CYS A 20 -4.88 1.21 8.46
N HIS A 21 -4.82 2.14 7.51
CA HIS A 21 -5.99 2.72 6.86
C HIS A 21 -6.18 2.13 5.45
N GLY A 22 -7.26 1.37 5.25
CA GLY A 22 -7.59 0.79 3.96
C GLY A 22 -8.34 1.76 3.05
N LEU A 23 -7.99 1.77 1.76
CA LEU A 23 -8.53 2.70 0.75
C LEU A 23 -9.62 2.09 -0.16
N TRP A 24 -10.00 0.84 0.08
CA TRP A 24 -11.01 0.15 -0.72
C TRP A 24 -12.40 0.78 -0.55
N LYS A 25 -13.13 0.93 -1.67
CA LYS A 25 -14.50 1.47 -1.75
C LYS A 25 -14.68 2.92 -1.28
N ILE A 26 -13.61 3.68 -1.12
CA ILE A 26 -13.71 5.13 -0.95
C ILE A 26 -13.93 5.73 -2.35
N PRO A 27 -15.02 6.51 -2.58
CA PRO A 27 -15.22 7.19 -3.85
C PRO A 27 -14.03 8.09 -4.18
N ASN A 28 -13.53 8.04 -5.43
CA ASN A 28 -12.30 8.72 -5.84
C ASN A 28 -12.27 10.20 -5.44
N GLU A 29 -13.39 10.91 -5.62
CA GLU A 29 -13.52 12.33 -5.29
C GLU A 29 -13.33 12.66 -3.79
N LYS A 30 -13.36 11.64 -2.92
CA LYS A 30 -13.15 11.77 -1.48
C LYS A 30 -11.79 11.24 -1.00
N VAL A 31 -11.07 10.48 -1.82
CA VAL A 31 -9.85 9.75 -1.38
C VAL A 31 -8.76 10.70 -0.91
N ALA A 32 -8.51 11.79 -1.65
CA ALA A 32 -7.47 12.76 -1.27
C ALA A 32 -7.73 13.39 0.11
N ASP A 33 -8.99 13.71 0.41
CA ASP A 33 -9.42 14.24 1.72
C ASP A 33 -9.37 13.19 2.82
N HIS A 34 -9.79 11.96 2.53
CA HIS A 34 -9.68 10.85 3.47
C HIS A 34 -8.23 10.59 3.88
N VAL A 35 -7.31 10.48 2.91
CA VAL A 35 -5.89 10.22 3.16
C VAL A 35 -5.26 11.35 3.98
N TYR A 36 -5.49 12.60 3.58
CA TYR A 36 -4.95 13.75 4.32
C TYR A 36 -5.46 13.80 5.77
N ASN A 37 -6.76 13.60 5.98
CA ASN A 37 -7.36 13.61 7.31
C ASN A 37 -6.88 12.43 8.16
N ALA A 38 -6.67 11.25 7.56
CA ALA A 38 -6.08 10.11 8.25
C ALA A 38 -4.64 10.42 8.70
N ILE A 39 -3.82 11.03 7.84
CA ILE A 39 -2.46 11.48 8.21
C ILE A 39 -2.50 12.47 9.37
N LYS A 40 -3.42 13.46 9.31
CA LYS A 40 -3.64 14.45 10.36
C LYS A 40 -4.09 13.81 11.68
N ALA A 41 -4.88 12.74 11.61
CA ALA A 41 -5.32 11.95 12.77
C ALA A 41 -4.22 11.02 13.34
N GLY A 42 -3.09 10.88 12.65
CA GLY A 42 -1.94 10.11 13.13
C GLY A 42 -1.69 8.79 12.39
N TYR A 43 -2.47 8.45 11.36
CA TYR A 43 -2.20 7.24 10.57
C TYR A 43 -0.88 7.37 9.80
N ARG A 44 -0.12 6.28 9.79
CA ARG A 44 1.17 6.18 9.08
C ARG A 44 1.25 4.98 8.14
N LEU A 45 0.28 4.08 8.14
CA LEU A 45 0.20 2.94 7.23
C LEU A 45 -1.09 3.02 6.39
N PHE A 46 -0.94 2.93 5.07
CA PHE A 46 -2.04 2.95 4.11
C PHE A 46 -2.02 1.70 3.23
N ASP A 47 -3.18 1.07 3.08
CA ASP A 47 -3.39 -0.11 2.23
C ASP A 47 -4.20 0.24 0.99
N SER A 48 -3.59 0.02 -0.17
CA SER A 48 -4.15 0.27 -1.50
C SER A 48 -4.05 -0.97 -2.38
N ALA A 49 -4.58 -0.89 -3.60
CA ALA A 49 -4.39 -1.85 -4.68
C ALA A 49 -4.66 -1.14 -6.01
N CYS A 50 -4.02 -1.56 -7.10
CA CYS A 50 -4.33 -0.99 -8.42
C CYS A 50 -5.81 -1.16 -8.82
N ASP A 51 -6.44 -2.27 -8.40
CA ASP A 51 -7.85 -2.55 -8.66
C ASP A 51 -8.82 -1.57 -7.96
N TYR A 52 -8.36 -0.84 -6.94
CA TYR A 52 -9.21 0.16 -6.27
C TYR A 52 -9.43 1.40 -7.15
N GLY A 53 -8.58 1.61 -8.17
CA GLY A 53 -8.75 2.67 -9.15
C GLY A 53 -8.58 4.09 -8.60
N ASN A 54 -7.97 4.25 -7.43
CA ASN A 54 -7.90 5.51 -6.69
C ASN A 54 -6.48 5.90 -6.21
N GLU A 55 -5.44 5.28 -6.80
CA GLU A 55 -4.04 5.54 -6.43
C GLU A 55 -3.61 6.99 -6.72
N VAL A 56 -4.18 7.61 -7.77
CA VAL A 56 -3.92 9.02 -8.12
C VAL A 56 -4.40 9.96 -7.00
N GLU A 57 -5.64 9.81 -6.58
CA GLU A 57 -6.25 10.64 -5.55
C GLU A 57 -5.62 10.38 -4.18
N ALA A 58 -5.21 9.13 -3.91
CA ALA A 58 -4.45 8.80 -2.71
C ALA A 58 -3.07 9.51 -2.69
N GLY A 59 -2.38 9.50 -3.82
CA GLY A 59 -1.13 10.24 -4.04
C GLY A 59 -1.27 11.74 -3.80
N GLN A 60 -2.35 12.36 -4.31
CA GLN A 60 -2.67 13.77 -4.08
C GLN A 60 -2.86 14.08 -2.58
N GLY A 61 -3.56 13.21 -1.84
CA GLY A 61 -3.73 13.35 -0.40
C GLY A 61 -2.41 13.30 0.38
N ILE A 62 -1.52 12.37 0.01
CA ILE A 62 -0.16 12.25 0.57
C ILE A 62 0.66 13.50 0.25
N ALA A 63 0.72 13.90 -1.02
CA ALA A 63 1.49 15.05 -1.47
C ALA A 63 1.05 16.34 -0.76
N ARG A 64 -0.27 16.53 -0.57
CA ARG A 64 -0.81 17.66 0.20
C ARG A 64 -0.34 17.61 1.66
N ALA A 65 -0.41 16.46 2.32
CA ALA A 65 0.00 16.33 3.72
C ALA A 65 1.51 16.58 3.91
N ILE A 66 2.35 16.14 2.96
CA ILE A 66 3.79 16.42 2.96
C ILE A 66 4.04 17.91 2.75
N LYS A 67 3.38 18.52 1.77
CA LYS A 67 3.49 19.96 1.48
C LYS A 67 3.12 20.82 2.68
N ASP A 68 2.08 20.44 3.42
CA ASP A 68 1.62 21.14 4.62
C ASP A 68 2.46 20.82 5.86
N GLY A 69 3.49 19.98 5.74
CA GLY A 69 4.42 19.65 6.82
C GLY A 69 3.86 18.72 7.90
N LEU A 70 2.77 17.99 7.61
CA LEU A 70 2.17 17.06 8.57
C LEU A 70 3.02 15.80 8.77
N VAL A 71 3.73 15.38 7.72
CA VAL A 71 4.60 14.20 7.66
C VAL A 71 5.68 14.38 6.60
N LYS A 72 6.75 13.61 6.70
CA LYS A 72 7.68 13.34 5.60
C LYS A 72 7.28 12.04 4.89
N ARG A 73 7.78 11.83 3.66
CA ARG A 73 7.58 10.56 2.95
C ARG A 73 8.01 9.36 3.80
N ASP A 74 9.15 9.47 4.49
CA ASP A 74 9.70 8.36 5.29
C ASP A 74 8.91 8.06 6.57
N ASP A 75 7.98 8.94 6.97
CA ASP A 75 7.05 8.66 8.06
C ASP A 75 5.91 7.74 7.60
N LEU A 76 5.72 7.56 6.28
CA LEU A 76 4.59 6.82 5.70
C LEU A 76 5.02 5.43 5.22
N PHE A 77 4.22 4.44 5.60
CA PHE A 77 4.27 3.09 5.08
C PHE A 77 3.12 2.92 4.09
N ILE A 78 3.44 2.79 2.80
CA ILE A 78 2.44 2.64 1.75
C ILE A 78 2.51 1.22 1.21
N VAL A 79 1.37 0.54 1.21
CA VAL A 79 1.19 -0.81 0.70
C VAL A 79 0.30 -0.75 -0.54
N SER A 80 0.72 -1.40 -1.62
CA SER A 80 -0.16 -1.68 -2.76
C SER A 80 -0.08 -3.15 -3.15
N LYS A 81 -1.00 -3.58 -4.02
CA LYS A 81 -1.17 -4.98 -4.40
C LYS A 81 -1.01 -5.14 -5.90
N LEU A 82 -0.31 -6.19 -6.30
CA LEU A 82 -0.29 -6.69 -7.67
C LEU A 82 -1.62 -7.41 -7.93
N TRP A 83 -2.40 -6.94 -8.91
CA TRP A 83 -3.64 -7.61 -9.30
C TRP A 83 -3.38 -8.86 -10.13
N ASN A 84 -4.27 -9.85 -10.02
CA ASN A 84 -4.13 -11.19 -10.60
C ASN A 84 -3.86 -11.18 -12.12
N THR A 85 -4.32 -10.15 -12.84
CA THR A 85 -4.11 -10.01 -14.30
C THR A 85 -2.66 -9.67 -14.70
N PHE A 86 -1.79 -9.35 -13.73
CA PHE A 86 -0.42 -8.89 -13.96
C PHE A 86 0.64 -9.82 -13.38
N HIS A 87 0.31 -11.09 -13.13
CA HIS A 87 1.24 -12.09 -12.60
C HIS A 87 2.25 -12.63 -13.62
N GLU A 88 2.02 -12.41 -14.91
CA GLU A 88 3.03 -12.67 -15.94
C GLU A 88 4.27 -11.81 -15.69
N LYS A 89 5.46 -12.42 -15.72
CA LYS A 89 6.73 -11.78 -15.33
C LYS A 89 6.96 -10.45 -16.05
N GLU A 90 6.64 -10.41 -17.34
CA GLU A 90 6.83 -9.27 -18.22
C GLU A 90 5.86 -8.11 -17.90
N ARG A 91 4.78 -8.37 -17.16
CA ARG A 91 3.75 -7.39 -16.78
C ARG A 91 3.96 -6.77 -15.40
N VAL A 92 4.72 -7.44 -14.52
CA VAL A 92 4.93 -7.00 -13.12
C VAL A 92 5.62 -5.65 -13.03
N GLU A 93 6.74 -5.45 -13.73
CA GLU A 93 7.45 -4.17 -13.66
C GLU A 93 6.62 -3.01 -14.25
N PRO A 94 6.02 -3.12 -15.46
CA PRO A 94 5.17 -2.07 -16.01
C PRO A 94 4.03 -1.62 -15.10
N ILE A 95 3.32 -2.57 -14.46
CA ILE A 95 2.23 -2.20 -13.56
C ILE A 95 2.75 -1.52 -12.30
N CYS A 96 3.81 -2.04 -11.67
CA CYS A 96 4.42 -1.40 -10.50
C CYS A 96 4.88 0.04 -10.80
N ARG A 97 5.50 0.28 -11.96
CA ARG A 97 5.90 1.64 -12.40
C ARG A 97 4.70 2.55 -12.61
N LYS A 98 3.60 2.02 -13.17
CA LYS A 98 2.37 2.79 -13.32
C LYS A 98 1.77 3.16 -11.95
N GLN A 99 1.70 2.22 -11.00
CA GLN A 99 1.21 2.50 -9.66
C GLN A 99 2.07 3.55 -8.94
N LEU A 100 3.41 3.46 -9.04
CA LEU A 100 4.34 4.47 -8.51
C LEU A 100 4.06 5.85 -9.09
N LYS A 101 3.88 5.93 -10.42
CA LYS A 101 3.54 7.18 -11.11
C LYS A 101 2.18 7.74 -10.67
N ASP A 102 1.17 6.89 -10.60
CA ASP A 102 -0.20 7.28 -10.22
C ASP A 102 -0.18 7.85 -8.79
N PHE A 103 0.48 7.16 -7.86
CA PHE A 103 0.69 7.66 -6.49
C PHE A 103 1.60 8.89 -6.38
N GLY A 104 2.48 9.14 -7.37
CA GLY A 104 3.53 10.14 -7.26
C GLY A 104 4.61 9.79 -6.22
N LEU A 105 4.99 8.51 -6.14
CA LEU A 105 5.95 7.99 -5.16
C LEU A 105 7.13 7.28 -5.84
N ASP A 106 8.28 7.28 -5.17
CA ASP A 106 9.47 6.54 -5.63
C ASP A 106 9.49 5.07 -5.19
N TYR A 107 8.75 4.74 -4.12
CA TYR A 107 8.64 3.38 -3.60
C TYR A 107 7.32 3.13 -2.85
N PHE A 108 6.89 1.86 -2.82
CA PHE A 108 5.87 1.31 -1.92
C PHE A 108 6.18 -0.18 -1.63
N LEU A 109 5.55 -0.78 -0.62
CA LEU A 109 5.62 -2.22 -0.41
C LEU A 109 4.56 -2.93 -1.28
N SER A 110 4.99 -3.75 -2.24
CA SER A 110 4.08 -4.53 -3.07
C SER A 110 3.78 -5.89 -2.43
N ILE A 111 2.51 -6.30 -2.47
CA ILE A 111 2.08 -7.66 -2.13
C ILE A 111 1.54 -8.33 -3.39
N ALA A 112 2.02 -9.53 -3.68
CA ALA A 112 1.43 -10.42 -4.68
C ALA A 112 0.76 -11.60 -3.98
N LEU A 113 -0.40 -12.02 -4.50
CA LEU A 113 -1.10 -13.20 -4.01
C LEU A 113 -0.63 -14.43 -4.77
N LYS A 114 -0.26 -15.50 -4.07
CA LYS A 114 0.01 -16.76 -4.77
C LYS A 114 -1.26 -17.21 -5.51
N TYR A 115 -1.16 -17.52 -6.80
CA TYR A 115 -2.27 -18.17 -7.50
C TYR A 115 -2.63 -19.48 -6.79
N VAL A 116 -3.91 -19.65 -6.47
CA VAL A 116 -4.46 -20.88 -5.90
C VAL A 116 -5.55 -21.34 -6.85
N ASP A 117 -5.46 -22.59 -7.28
CA ASP A 117 -6.42 -23.19 -8.19
C ASP A 117 -7.83 -23.19 -7.58
N LEU A 118 -8.85 -22.93 -8.41
CA LEU A 118 -10.24 -22.89 -7.97
C LEU A 118 -10.68 -24.23 -7.34
N ALA A 119 -10.17 -25.36 -7.86
CA ALA A 119 -10.43 -26.69 -7.31
C ALA A 119 -9.81 -26.87 -5.92
N VAL A 120 -8.76 -26.10 -5.59
CA VAL A 120 -8.14 -26.08 -4.27
C VAL A 120 -8.91 -25.18 -3.33
N ARG A 121 -9.44 -24.03 -3.80
CA ARG A 121 -10.13 -23.07 -2.94
C ARG A 121 -11.07 -22.11 -3.68
N TYR A 122 -12.38 -22.33 -3.54
CA TYR A 122 -13.43 -21.39 -3.93
C TYR A 122 -14.69 -21.56 -3.04
N PRO A 123 -15.33 -20.47 -2.55
CA PRO A 123 -14.90 -19.07 -2.65
C PRO A 123 -13.62 -18.82 -1.85
N PRO A 124 -12.84 -17.77 -2.18
CA PRO A 124 -11.56 -17.48 -1.53
C PRO A 124 -11.69 -17.10 -0.04
N THR A 125 -12.91 -16.94 0.48
CA THR A 125 -13.22 -16.58 1.87
C THR A 125 -12.88 -17.72 2.84
N GLY A 126 -11.67 -17.71 3.36
CA GLY A 126 -11.24 -18.41 4.58
C GLY A 126 -9.92 -17.82 5.06
N ASN A 127 -9.44 -18.18 6.24
CA ASN A 127 -8.26 -17.60 6.92
C ASN A 127 -7.15 -17.11 5.96
N LEU A 128 -6.85 -15.81 6.06
CA LEU A 128 -5.96 -15.01 5.20
C LEU A 128 -4.46 -15.23 5.46
N GLU A 129 -4.10 -15.99 6.50
CA GLU A 129 -2.74 -15.98 7.05
C GLU A 129 -1.66 -16.62 6.16
N SER A 130 -2.00 -17.34 5.09
CA SER A 130 -1.02 -18.13 4.31
C SER A 130 -0.80 -17.69 2.85
N GLN A 131 -1.37 -16.57 2.40
CA GLN A 131 -1.46 -16.26 0.96
C GLN A 131 -0.70 -15.02 0.47
N MET A 132 -0.12 -14.23 1.37
CA MET A 132 0.59 -13.00 1.02
C MET A 132 2.08 -13.31 0.80
N LEU A 133 2.54 -13.26 -0.46
CA LEU A 133 3.97 -13.26 -0.77
C LEU A 133 4.47 -11.81 -0.67
N MET A 134 5.06 -11.47 0.48
CA MET A 134 5.74 -10.18 0.66
C MET A 134 7.13 -10.25 0.05
N HIS A 135 7.31 -9.68 -1.14
CA HIS A 135 8.62 -9.47 -1.73
C HIS A 135 9.08 -8.03 -1.43
N ALA A 136 9.96 -7.88 -0.44
CA ALA A 136 10.70 -6.63 -0.29
C ALA A 136 11.82 -6.62 -1.33
N ASN A 137 11.90 -5.55 -2.14
CA ASN A 137 13.01 -5.37 -3.07
C ASN A 137 14.33 -5.30 -2.26
N PRO A 138 15.27 -6.24 -2.44
CA PRO A 138 16.50 -6.29 -1.64
C PRO A 138 17.47 -5.15 -1.96
N ASP A 139 17.29 -4.43 -3.07
CA ASP A 139 18.29 -3.49 -3.60
C ASP A 139 17.97 -2.00 -3.34
N ALA A 140 17.02 -1.69 -2.46
CA ALA A 140 16.79 -0.31 -2.01
C ALA A 140 17.73 0.05 -0.84
N SER A 141 19.04 0.02 -1.11
CA SER A 141 20.07 0.55 -0.24
C SER A 141 21.11 1.29 -1.08
N SER A 142 20.84 2.57 -1.34
CA SER A 142 21.82 3.64 -1.61
C SER A 142 21.09 4.97 -1.69
#